data_AF-A0AA40B7W6-F1
#
_entry.id   AF-A0AA40B7W6-F1
#
_cell.length_a   1.000
_cell.length_b   1.000
_cell.length_c   1.000
_cell.angle_alpha   90.00
_cell.angle_beta   90.00
_cell.angle_gamma   90.00
#
_symmetry.space_group_name_H-M   'P 1'
#
loop_
_entity.id
_entity.type
_entity.pdbx_description
1 polymer ?
#
loop_
_entity_poly.entity_id
_entity_poly.type
_entity_poly.pdbx_seq_one_letter_code
_entity_poly.pdbx_strand_id
1 'polypeptide(L)'
;MGLLDPPSTEDATAILNDLTRWRLKQWGFVIIRGTYSSQSKWDKFIRLAQEDARDYFEQRRMLDLYDKMAWTVIEDGAALDGASLEVAQKKFRQWLDGDEGKKDMEGSVFAEEGVVYRGPRYRFFLFVDEESLESVVDEGKAREEGGYVVKVVAKGSREGEGQEGEEGEEEEELDEDDRERELEDVRKRVKVNTLVEVYARLLDVNSWYILPVEDGVVDI
;
A
#
# COMPACT_ATOMS: atom_id res chain seq x y z
N MET A 1 8.69 -38.44 -4.28
CA MET A 1 7.76 -37.44 -3.73
C MET A 1 8.61 -36.51 -2.89
N GLY A 2 9.09 -35.41 -3.49
CA GLY A 2 10.02 -34.49 -2.80
C GLY A 2 9.27 -33.76 -1.69
N LEU A 3 9.84 -33.73 -0.48
CA LEU A 3 9.41 -32.74 0.52
C LEU A 3 9.63 -31.38 -0.12
N LEU A 4 8.54 -30.65 -0.39
CA LEU A 4 8.63 -29.22 -0.58
C LEU A 4 9.17 -28.64 0.73
N ASP A 5 10.15 -27.76 0.63
CA ASP A 5 10.60 -27.00 1.78
C ASP A 5 9.39 -26.33 2.45
N PRO A 6 9.34 -26.25 3.79
CA PRO A 6 8.28 -25.51 4.45
C PRO A 6 8.26 -24.07 3.93
N PRO A 7 7.09 -23.48 3.67
CA PRO A 7 7.01 -22.12 3.17
C PRO A 7 7.77 -21.17 4.11
N SER A 8 8.63 -20.31 3.53
CA SER A 8 9.39 -19.34 4.31
C SER A 8 8.44 -18.50 5.17
N THR A 9 8.76 -18.34 6.44
CA THR A 9 7.98 -17.52 7.40
C THR A 9 8.68 -16.22 7.74
N GLU A 10 9.73 -15.85 7.00
CA GLU A 10 10.57 -14.69 7.29
C GLU A 10 9.77 -13.38 7.31
N ASP A 11 8.97 -13.11 6.28
CA ASP A 11 8.16 -11.88 6.20
C ASP A 11 7.13 -11.80 7.33
N ALA A 12 6.40 -12.91 7.56
CA ALA A 12 5.41 -13.01 8.64
C ALA A 12 6.07 -12.81 10.02
N THR A 13 7.26 -13.37 10.22
CA THR A 13 8.02 -13.21 11.47
C THR A 13 8.50 -11.77 11.64
N ALA A 14 8.95 -11.11 10.57
CA ALA A 14 9.35 -9.71 10.60
C ALA A 14 8.16 -8.80 10.99
N ILE A 15 6.98 -9.04 10.41
CA ILE A 15 5.74 -8.31 10.74
C ILE A 15 5.36 -8.54 12.21
N LEU A 16 5.38 -9.79 12.69
CA LEU A 16 5.07 -10.10 14.09
C LEU A 16 6.03 -9.41 15.07
N ASN A 17 7.32 -9.37 14.73
CA ASN A 17 8.34 -8.69 15.52
C ASN A 17 8.10 -7.18 15.56
N ASP A 18 7.71 -6.57 14.43
CA ASP A 18 7.40 -5.13 14.37
C ASP A 18 6.17 -4.78 15.21
N LEU A 19 5.09 -5.55 15.08
CA LEU A 19 3.88 -5.40 15.90
C LEU A 19 4.21 -5.46 17.40
N THR A 20 5.02 -6.44 17.80
CA THR A 20 5.40 -6.64 19.20
C THR A 20 6.30 -5.51 19.70
N ARG A 21 7.31 -5.13 18.91
CA ARG A 21 8.28 -4.08 19.24
C ARG A 21 7.60 -2.73 19.47
N TRP A 22 6.66 -2.37 18.62
CA TRP A 22 6.00 -1.05 18.66
C TRP A 22 4.63 -1.06 19.36
N ARG A 23 4.21 -2.22 19.88
CA ARG A 23 2.88 -2.43 20.50
C ARG A 23 1.73 -2.03 19.58
N LEU A 24 1.86 -2.36 18.30
CA LEU A 24 0.81 -2.11 17.31
C LEU A 24 -0.27 -3.18 17.45
N LYS A 25 -1.55 -2.74 17.40
CA LYS A 25 -2.70 -3.64 17.47
C LYS A 25 -2.94 -4.37 16.14
N GLN A 26 -2.57 -3.73 15.03
CA GLN A 26 -2.83 -4.20 13.68
C GLN A 26 -1.74 -3.77 12.70
N TRP A 27 -1.67 -4.46 11.57
CA TRP A 27 -0.77 -4.19 10.46
C TRP A 27 -1.54 -4.22 9.13
N GLY A 28 -0.84 -4.01 8.02
CA GLY A 28 -1.44 -3.93 6.69
C GLY A 28 -1.62 -2.48 6.24
N PHE A 29 -1.81 -2.30 4.93
CA PHE A 29 -1.95 -0.98 4.33
C PHE A 29 -3.36 -0.41 4.55
N VAL A 30 -3.46 0.92 4.63
CA VAL A 30 -4.73 1.60 4.40
C VAL A 30 -4.99 1.63 2.90
N ILE A 31 -6.24 1.47 2.50
CA ILE A 31 -6.68 1.41 1.11
C ILE A 31 -7.46 2.68 0.79
N ILE A 32 -7.05 3.41 -0.24
CA ILE A 32 -7.78 4.53 -0.80
C ILE A 32 -8.43 4.07 -2.09
N ARG A 33 -9.76 4.12 -2.14
CA ARG A 33 -10.53 3.82 -3.34
C ARG A 33 -10.56 5.05 -4.26
N GLY A 34 -9.80 4.98 -5.36
CA GLY A 34 -9.62 6.04 -6.35
C GLY A 34 -10.51 5.94 -7.58
N THR A 35 -11.33 4.89 -7.70
CA THR A 35 -12.33 4.75 -8.76
C THR A 35 -13.63 4.17 -8.23
N TYR A 36 -14.74 4.66 -8.77
CA TYR A 36 -16.09 4.20 -8.46
C TYR A 36 -16.82 3.69 -9.71
N SER A 37 -16.08 3.42 -10.79
CA SER A 37 -16.61 2.98 -12.09
C SER A 37 -17.40 1.67 -12.01
N SER A 38 -17.03 0.76 -11.10
CA SER A 38 -17.69 -0.54 -10.94
C SER A 38 -17.59 -1.10 -9.52
N GLN A 39 -18.75 -1.23 -8.86
CA GLN A 39 -18.82 -1.88 -7.55
C GLN A 39 -18.46 -3.38 -7.63
N SER A 40 -18.87 -4.08 -8.69
CA SER A 40 -18.57 -5.51 -8.83
C SER A 40 -17.08 -5.79 -9.01
N LYS A 41 -16.35 -4.92 -9.73
CA LYS A 41 -14.89 -5.07 -9.87
C LYS A 41 -14.20 -4.75 -8.55
N TRP A 42 -14.66 -3.72 -7.84
CA TRP A 42 -14.19 -3.38 -6.50
C TRP A 42 -14.37 -4.53 -5.50
N ASP A 43 -15.57 -5.13 -5.43
CA ASP A 43 -15.84 -6.25 -4.53
C ASP A 43 -14.96 -7.46 -4.88
N LYS A 44 -14.73 -7.71 -6.18
CA LYS A 44 -13.82 -8.76 -6.64
C LYS A 44 -12.37 -8.46 -6.25
N PHE A 45 -11.91 -7.21 -6.42
CA PHE A 45 -10.59 -6.74 -6.00
C PHE A 45 -10.34 -7.04 -4.51
N ILE A 46 -11.21 -6.52 -3.64
CA ILE A 46 -11.04 -6.68 -2.19
C ILE A 46 -11.07 -8.15 -1.78
N ARG A 47 -12.00 -8.94 -2.35
CA ARG A 47 -12.10 -10.37 -2.05
C ARG A 47 -10.82 -11.12 -2.41
N LEU A 48 -10.31 -10.93 -3.62
CA LEU A 48 -9.08 -11.61 -4.08
C LEU A 48 -7.88 -11.24 -3.22
N ALA A 49 -7.73 -9.95 -2.89
CA ALA A 49 -6.65 -9.49 -2.01
C ALA A 49 -6.71 -10.15 -0.63
N GLN A 50 -7.91 -10.28 -0.06
CA GLN A 50 -8.15 -10.94 1.22
C GLN A 50 -7.90 -12.44 1.16
N GLU A 51 -8.33 -13.10 0.09
CA GLU A 51 -8.11 -14.54 -0.16
C GLU A 51 -6.61 -14.84 -0.28
N ASP A 52 -5.86 -14.09 -1.11
CA ASP A 52 -4.42 -14.28 -1.30
C ASP A 52 -3.64 -14.08 0.02
N ALA A 53 -3.94 -13.01 0.75
CA ALA A 53 -3.31 -12.76 2.05
C ALA A 53 -3.65 -13.87 3.06
N ARG A 54 -4.90 -14.36 3.07
CA ARG A 54 -5.32 -15.45 3.96
C ARG A 54 -4.57 -16.74 3.64
N ASP A 55 -4.51 -17.10 2.35
CA ASP A 55 -3.82 -18.27 1.86
C ASP A 55 -2.32 -18.23 2.23
N TYR A 56 -1.68 -17.05 2.11
CA TYR A 56 -0.30 -16.84 2.55
C TYR A 56 -0.08 -17.28 4.01
N PHE A 57 -0.96 -16.86 4.94
CA PHE A 57 -0.84 -17.18 6.36
C PHE A 57 -1.33 -18.58 6.73
N GLU A 58 -2.33 -19.13 6.03
CA GLU A 58 -2.79 -20.51 6.23
C GLU A 58 -1.68 -21.52 5.94
N GLN A 59 -0.98 -21.36 4.81
CA GLN A 59 0.12 -22.22 4.41
C GLN A 59 1.27 -22.20 5.45
N ARG A 60 1.42 -21.08 6.18
CA ARG A 60 2.44 -20.84 7.19
C ARG A 60 1.98 -21.12 8.63
N ARG A 61 0.70 -21.47 8.83
CA ARG A 61 0.07 -21.68 10.15
C ARG A 61 0.18 -20.45 11.09
N MET A 62 0.04 -19.26 10.52
CA MET A 62 0.14 -17.97 11.22
C MET A 62 -1.14 -17.15 11.07
N LEU A 63 -2.31 -17.80 11.12
CA LEU A 63 -3.61 -17.14 10.99
C LEU A 63 -3.89 -16.11 12.09
N ASP A 64 -3.29 -16.28 13.27
CA ASP A 64 -3.33 -15.29 14.35
C ASP A 64 -2.68 -13.95 13.97
N LEU A 65 -1.72 -13.98 13.04
CA LEU A 65 -1.15 -12.77 12.46
C LEU A 65 -2.04 -12.20 11.35
N TYR A 66 -2.68 -13.04 10.53
CA TYR A 66 -3.70 -12.59 9.56
C TYR A 66 -4.88 -11.88 10.25
N ASP A 67 -5.32 -12.38 11.41
CA ASP A 67 -6.41 -11.77 12.20
C ASP A 67 -6.07 -10.35 12.68
N LYS A 68 -4.78 -9.97 12.68
CA LYS A 68 -4.31 -8.61 12.98
C LYS A 68 -4.10 -7.76 11.72
N MET A 69 -4.29 -8.30 10.52
CA MET A 69 -4.22 -7.55 9.28
C MET A 69 -5.49 -6.73 9.10
N ALA A 70 -5.35 -5.43 8.97
CA ALA A 70 -6.46 -4.49 8.88
C ALA A 70 -6.70 -4.03 7.45
N TRP A 71 -7.92 -4.29 6.96
CA TRP A 71 -8.42 -3.88 5.65
C TRP A 71 -9.16 -2.54 5.73
N THR A 72 -8.47 -1.51 6.23
CA THR A 72 -9.05 -0.16 6.39
C THR A 72 -9.21 0.51 5.03
N VAL A 73 -10.45 0.81 4.64
CA VAL A 73 -10.76 1.48 3.38
C VAL A 73 -11.22 2.92 3.65
N ILE A 74 -10.63 3.87 2.95
CA ILE A 74 -11.08 5.27 2.88
C ILE A 74 -11.86 5.44 1.57
N GLU A 75 -13.14 5.77 1.70
CA GLU A 75 -14.03 6.06 0.58
C GLU A 75 -14.55 7.51 0.66
N ASP A 76 -14.46 8.23 -0.46
CA ASP A 76 -14.98 9.57 -0.65
C ASP A 76 -15.10 9.82 -2.16
N GLY A 77 -16.12 9.23 -2.79
CA GLY A 77 -16.27 9.29 -4.25
C GLY A 77 -16.35 10.69 -4.83
N ALA A 78 -16.78 11.70 -4.05
CA ALA A 78 -16.81 13.08 -4.51
C ALA A 78 -15.40 13.69 -4.66
N ALA A 79 -14.44 13.24 -3.85
CA ALA A 79 -13.07 13.75 -3.85
C ALA A 79 -12.05 12.79 -4.48
N LEU A 80 -12.37 11.50 -4.56
CA LEU A 80 -11.41 10.45 -4.92
C LEU A 80 -11.65 9.82 -6.30
N ASP A 81 -12.83 9.94 -6.90
CA ASP A 81 -13.11 9.33 -8.21
C ASP A 81 -12.26 9.99 -9.31
N GLY A 82 -11.28 9.26 -9.85
CA GLY A 82 -10.32 9.77 -10.81
C GLY A 82 -9.32 10.79 -10.24
N ALA A 83 -9.16 10.83 -8.91
CA ALA A 83 -8.30 11.80 -8.26
C ALA A 83 -6.80 11.54 -8.48
N SER A 84 -5.99 12.59 -8.36
CA SER A 84 -4.53 12.49 -8.42
C SER A 84 -3.94 11.88 -7.15
N LEU A 85 -2.66 11.47 -7.21
CA LEU A 85 -1.97 10.91 -6.05
C LEU A 85 -1.80 11.94 -4.93
N GLU A 86 -1.67 13.23 -5.23
CA GLU A 86 -1.57 14.29 -4.23
C GLU A 86 -2.87 14.40 -3.41
N VAL A 87 -4.03 14.26 -4.06
CA VAL A 87 -5.33 14.24 -3.39
C VAL A 87 -5.44 12.99 -2.50
N ALA A 88 -5.02 11.83 -2.99
CA ALA A 88 -5.00 10.59 -2.21
C ALA A 88 -4.05 10.69 -1.00
N GLN A 89 -2.85 11.23 -1.18
CA GLN A 89 -1.88 11.50 -0.10
C GLN A 89 -2.48 12.44 0.96
N LYS A 90 -3.17 13.51 0.54
CA LYS A 90 -3.87 14.42 1.45
C LYS A 90 -4.94 13.68 2.26
N LYS A 91 -5.73 12.82 1.63
CA LYS A 91 -6.72 11.97 2.33
C LYS A 91 -6.07 11.02 3.32
N PHE A 92 -4.95 10.40 2.95
CA PHE A 92 -4.20 9.53 3.85
C PHE A 92 -3.65 10.30 5.06
N ARG A 93 -3.09 11.51 4.86
CA ARG A 93 -2.65 12.40 5.95
C ARG A 93 -3.79 12.82 6.86
N GLN A 94 -4.96 13.15 6.29
CA GLN A 94 -6.16 13.46 7.06
C GLN A 94 -6.61 12.28 7.92
N TRP A 95 -6.53 11.04 7.42
CA TRP A 95 -6.83 9.85 8.21
C TRP A 95 -5.82 9.68 9.37
N LEU A 96 -4.52 9.84 9.10
CA LEU A 96 -3.47 9.76 10.12
C LEU A 96 -3.68 10.78 11.26
N ASP A 97 -3.98 12.03 10.91
CA ASP A 97 -4.17 13.11 11.88
C ASP A 97 -5.58 13.12 12.51
N GLY A 98 -6.52 12.38 11.92
CA GLY A 98 -7.90 12.23 12.36
C GLY A 98 -8.08 11.26 13.53
N ASP A 99 -9.32 11.16 14.01
CA ASP A 99 -9.65 10.32 15.17
C ASP A 99 -9.42 8.83 14.89
N GLU A 100 -9.69 8.37 13.68
CA GLU A 100 -9.50 6.97 13.28
C GLU A 100 -8.03 6.56 13.28
N GLY A 101 -7.14 7.35 12.64
CA GLY A 101 -5.71 7.08 12.65
C GLY A 101 -5.10 7.19 14.05
N LYS A 102 -5.52 8.17 14.86
CA LYS A 102 -5.10 8.26 16.26
C LYS A 102 -5.53 7.05 17.08
N LYS A 103 -6.76 6.58 16.88
CA LYS A 103 -7.28 5.37 17.53
C LYS A 103 -6.55 4.11 17.06
N ASP A 104 -6.17 4.05 15.79
CA ASP A 104 -5.38 2.96 15.20
C ASP A 104 -4.03 2.78 15.92
N MET A 105 -3.41 3.90 16.30
CA MET A 105 -2.13 3.94 17.02
C MET A 105 -2.27 3.92 18.55
N GLU A 106 -3.48 3.93 19.10
CA GLU A 106 -3.69 4.04 20.55
C GLU A 106 -3.05 2.87 21.30
N GLY A 107 -2.22 3.19 22.31
CA GLY A 107 -1.47 2.21 23.11
C GLY A 107 -0.17 1.72 22.46
N SER A 108 0.16 2.20 21.26
CA SER A 108 1.45 1.97 20.63
C SER A 108 2.52 2.90 21.21
N VAL A 109 3.78 2.52 21.02
CA VAL A 109 4.94 3.37 21.34
C VAL A 109 4.89 4.70 20.56
N PHE A 110 4.35 4.71 19.32
CA PHE A 110 4.23 5.92 18.52
C PHE A 110 3.33 6.97 19.17
N ALA A 111 2.20 6.53 19.75
CA ALA A 111 1.27 7.42 20.44
C ALA A 111 1.82 7.96 21.78
N GLU A 112 2.61 7.14 22.50
CA GLU A 112 3.14 7.50 23.83
C GLU A 112 4.38 8.40 23.74
N GLU A 113 5.29 8.11 22.81
CA GLU A 113 6.61 8.75 22.76
C GLU A 113 6.71 9.87 21.69
N GLY A 114 5.62 10.16 20.96
CA GLY A 114 5.61 11.17 19.89
C GLY A 114 6.60 10.85 18.76
N VAL A 115 6.95 9.57 18.58
CA VAL A 115 7.89 9.11 17.56
C VAL A 115 7.28 9.29 16.18
N VAL A 116 8.03 9.91 15.27
CA VAL A 116 7.67 10.07 13.85
C VAL A 116 7.17 8.73 13.29
N TYR A 117 5.98 8.69 12.71
CA TYR A 117 5.32 7.50 12.16
C TYR A 117 6.27 6.59 11.35
N ARG A 118 6.71 5.46 11.93
CA ARG A 118 7.75 4.61 11.31
C ARG A 118 7.20 3.40 10.57
N GLY A 119 6.10 2.82 11.03
CA GLY A 119 5.57 1.57 10.45
C GLY A 119 4.99 1.76 9.03
N PRO A 120 5.02 0.73 8.16
CA PRO A 120 4.53 0.83 6.79
C PRO A 120 3.08 1.32 6.71
N ARG A 121 2.21 0.82 7.61
CA ARG A 121 0.80 1.24 7.76
C ARG A 121 0.59 2.75 7.86
N TYR A 122 1.57 3.49 8.39
CA TYR A 122 1.49 4.92 8.64
C TYR A 122 2.34 5.76 7.67
N ARG A 123 3.00 5.11 6.72
CA ARG A 123 3.89 5.74 5.73
C ARG A 123 3.47 5.47 4.29
N PHE A 124 2.80 4.36 4.06
CA PHE A 124 2.37 3.91 2.74
C PHE A 124 0.90 3.50 2.77
N PHE A 125 0.23 3.66 1.65
CA PHE A 125 -1.16 3.24 1.44
C PHE A 125 -1.29 2.57 0.09
N LEU A 126 -2.36 1.80 -0.10
CA LEU A 126 -2.75 1.27 -1.41
C LEU A 126 -3.69 2.25 -2.09
N PHE A 127 -3.39 2.65 -3.32
CA PHE A 127 -4.30 3.39 -4.17
C PHE A 127 -4.87 2.44 -5.22
N VAL A 128 -6.19 2.26 -5.17
CA VAL A 128 -6.92 1.38 -6.08
C VAL A 128 -7.66 2.23 -7.09
N ASP A 129 -7.10 2.32 -8.29
CA ASP A 129 -7.61 3.08 -9.42
C ASP A 129 -8.23 2.18 -10.49
N GLU A 130 -8.59 2.76 -11.64
CA GLU A 130 -9.22 2.02 -12.74
C GLU A 130 -8.37 0.86 -13.22
N GLU A 131 -7.05 1.06 -13.36
CA GLU A 131 -6.10 0.03 -13.75
C GLU A 131 -6.16 -1.17 -12.79
N SER A 132 -6.17 -0.87 -11.49
CA SER A 132 -6.27 -1.88 -10.43
C SER A 132 -7.56 -2.70 -10.57
N LEU A 133 -8.70 -2.07 -10.83
CA LEU A 133 -9.98 -2.76 -11.02
C LEU A 133 -10.06 -3.55 -12.33
N GLU A 134 -9.45 -3.07 -13.41
CA GLU A 134 -9.42 -3.81 -14.68
C GLU A 134 -8.54 -5.06 -14.59
N SER A 135 -7.49 -5.02 -13.76
CA SER A 135 -6.56 -6.15 -13.61
C SER A 135 -7.18 -7.42 -13.00
N VAL A 136 -8.33 -7.32 -12.30
CA VAL A 136 -9.06 -8.49 -11.73
C VAL A 136 -10.11 -9.09 -12.65
N VAL A 137 -10.41 -8.44 -13.79
CA VAL A 137 -11.51 -8.87 -14.67
C VAL A 137 -11.17 -10.21 -15.33
N ASP A 138 -9.92 -10.40 -15.73
CA ASP A 138 -9.44 -11.58 -16.45
C ASP A 138 -8.57 -12.47 -15.55
N GLU A 139 -9.13 -13.58 -15.08
CA GLU A 139 -8.43 -14.55 -14.23
C GLU A 139 -7.27 -15.28 -14.95
N GLY A 140 -7.28 -15.31 -16.29
CA GLY A 140 -6.17 -15.82 -17.08
C GLY A 140 -4.98 -14.85 -17.03
N LYS A 141 -5.23 -13.55 -17.22
CA LYS A 141 -4.21 -12.50 -17.11
C LYS A 141 -3.65 -12.34 -15.70
N ALA A 142 -4.44 -12.62 -14.67
CA ALA A 142 -3.98 -12.56 -13.28
C ALA A 142 -2.78 -13.49 -12.99
N ARG A 143 -2.55 -14.51 -13.81
CA ARG A 143 -1.41 -15.45 -13.73
C ARG A 143 -0.23 -15.08 -14.63
N GLU A 144 -0.36 -14.05 -15.46
CA GLU A 144 0.68 -13.54 -16.36
C GLU A 144 1.46 -12.39 -15.70
N GLU A 145 2.53 -11.95 -16.36
CA GLU A 145 3.45 -10.90 -15.90
C GLU A 145 2.71 -9.57 -15.59
N GLY A 146 1.62 -9.28 -16.31
CA GLY A 146 0.72 -8.13 -16.10
C GLY A 146 -0.47 -8.37 -15.16
N GLY A 147 -0.37 -9.32 -14.21
CA GLY A 147 -1.47 -9.81 -13.37
C GLY A 147 -2.18 -8.81 -12.46
N TYR A 148 -2.84 -9.33 -11.42
CA TYR A 148 -3.65 -8.52 -10.51
C TYR A 148 -2.77 -7.50 -9.76
N VAL A 149 -2.94 -6.19 -10.03
CA VAL A 149 -2.03 -5.13 -9.56
C VAL A 149 -2.71 -4.04 -8.73
N VAL A 150 -1.91 -3.32 -7.96
CA VAL A 150 -2.29 -2.13 -7.18
C VAL A 150 -1.10 -1.18 -7.02
N LYS A 151 -1.35 0.10 -6.72
CA LYS A 151 -0.30 1.08 -6.42
C LYS A 151 -0.06 1.17 -4.92
N VAL A 152 1.15 0.88 -4.45
CA VAL A 152 1.63 1.27 -3.12
C VAL A 152 2.17 2.71 -3.23
N VAL A 153 1.66 3.61 -2.41
CA VAL A 153 1.96 5.05 -2.52
C VAL A 153 2.52 5.54 -1.19
N ALA A 154 3.64 6.26 -1.25
CA ALA A 154 4.20 6.94 -0.09
C ALA A 154 3.32 8.13 0.31
N LYS A 155 3.23 8.42 1.61
CA LYS A 155 2.44 9.53 2.19
C LYS A 155 2.72 10.91 1.57
N GLY A 156 3.91 11.09 0.99
CA GLY A 156 4.39 12.39 0.48
C GLY A 156 4.76 13.36 1.60
N SER A 157 5.61 14.35 1.26
CA SER A 157 5.97 15.46 2.14
C SER A 157 4.84 16.49 2.22
N ARG A 158 4.82 17.28 3.29
CA ARG A 158 3.83 18.36 3.52
C ARG A 158 4.15 19.63 2.72
N GLU A 159 5.31 19.68 2.07
CA GLU A 159 5.89 20.88 1.45
C GLU A 159 5.12 21.37 0.21
N GLY A 160 4.21 20.57 -0.36
CA GLY A 160 3.31 21.01 -1.44
C GLY A 160 2.03 21.75 -0.99
N GLU A 161 1.82 21.98 0.32
CA GLU A 161 0.59 22.62 0.83
C GLU A 161 0.65 24.17 0.85
N GLY A 162 1.62 24.79 0.16
CA GLY A 162 1.88 26.22 0.29
C GLY A 162 2.43 26.93 -0.94
N GLN A 163 1.86 26.74 -2.13
CA GLN A 163 2.05 27.67 -3.27
C GLN A 163 0.91 27.53 -4.29
N GLU A 164 -0.29 27.98 -3.93
CA GLU A 164 -1.18 28.59 -4.94
C GLU A 164 -0.79 30.06 -5.02
N GLY A 165 0.13 30.38 -5.93
CA GLY A 165 0.50 31.76 -6.30
C GLY A 165 1.96 32.11 -6.03
N GLU A 166 2.81 31.95 -7.05
CA GLU A 166 3.46 33.06 -7.74
C GLU A 166 3.99 32.55 -9.10
N GLU A 167 3.95 33.45 -10.08
CA GLU A 167 4.06 33.19 -11.52
C GLU A 167 5.49 32.79 -11.94
N GLY A 168 5.59 31.82 -12.88
CA GLY A 168 6.65 31.81 -13.88
C GLY A 168 7.90 30.97 -13.61
N GLU A 169 7.77 29.74 -13.14
CA GLU A 169 8.76 28.70 -13.47
C GLU A 169 8.33 28.09 -14.79
N GLU A 170 9.22 28.11 -15.80
CA GLU A 170 9.00 27.32 -17.02
C GLU A 170 8.82 25.88 -16.54
N GLU A 171 7.61 25.31 -16.68
CA GLU A 171 7.43 23.87 -16.59
C GLU A 171 8.34 23.29 -17.67
N GLU A 172 9.57 22.92 -17.31
CA GLU A 172 10.40 22.11 -18.18
C GLU A 172 9.53 20.88 -18.47
N GLU A 173 9.20 20.65 -19.74
CA GLU A 173 8.56 19.41 -20.13
C GLU A 173 9.53 18.29 -19.75
N LEU A 174 9.33 17.71 -18.57
CA LEU A 174 10.00 16.49 -18.18
C LEU A 174 9.68 15.47 -19.26
N ASP A 175 10.73 14.83 -19.77
CA ASP A 175 10.53 13.70 -20.66
C ASP A 175 9.81 12.55 -19.93
N GLU A 176 9.31 11.58 -20.69
CA GLU A 176 8.55 10.47 -20.13
C GLU A 176 9.36 9.70 -19.07
N ASP A 177 10.68 9.59 -19.24
CA ASP A 177 11.59 8.88 -18.34
C ASP A 177 11.79 9.63 -17.01
N ASP A 178 11.89 10.96 -17.04
CA ASP A 178 12.01 11.80 -15.84
C ASP A 178 10.69 11.82 -15.06
N ARG A 179 9.53 11.90 -15.75
CA ARG A 179 8.20 11.79 -15.10
C ARG A 179 8.00 10.42 -14.46
N GLU A 180 8.43 9.35 -15.13
CA GLU A 180 8.33 8.00 -14.59
C GLU A 180 9.20 7.84 -13.33
N ARG A 181 10.42 8.37 -13.33
CA ARG A 181 11.31 8.38 -12.15
C ARG A 181 10.73 9.17 -10.97
N GLU A 182 10.14 10.34 -11.20
CA GLU A 182 9.46 11.09 -10.13
C GLU A 182 8.25 10.33 -9.57
N LEU A 183 7.49 9.67 -10.45
CA LEU A 183 6.37 8.83 -10.04
C LEU A 183 6.84 7.60 -9.27
N GLU A 184 7.98 7.02 -9.60
CA GLU A 184 8.59 5.90 -8.88
C GLU A 184 9.04 6.27 -7.45
N ASP A 185 9.41 7.52 -7.21
CA ASP A 185 9.71 8.02 -5.87
C ASP A 185 8.44 8.14 -5.00
N VAL A 186 7.28 8.28 -5.64
CA VAL A 186 5.99 8.49 -4.97
C VAL A 186 5.16 7.21 -4.90
N ARG A 187 5.22 6.35 -5.91
CA ARG A 187 4.43 5.13 -6.03
C ARG A 187 5.25 3.97 -6.58
N LYS A 188 4.89 2.76 -6.17
CA LYS A 188 5.30 1.50 -6.79
C LYS A 188 4.05 0.74 -7.17
N ARG A 189 3.93 0.28 -8.42
CA ARG A 189 2.87 -0.65 -8.80
C ARG A 189 3.35 -2.05 -8.41
N VAL A 190 2.49 -2.87 -7.81
CA VAL A 190 2.83 -4.18 -7.23
C VAL A 190 1.75 -5.19 -7.57
N LYS A 191 2.09 -6.48 -7.56
CA LYS A 191 1.08 -7.55 -7.64
C LYS A 191 0.34 -7.65 -6.30
N VAL A 192 -0.94 -7.98 -6.31
CA VAL A 192 -1.73 -8.01 -5.07
C VAL A 192 -1.41 -9.25 -4.22
N ASN A 193 -1.04 -10.36 -4.86
CA ASN A 193 -0.60 -11.55 -4.15
C ASN A 193 0.78 -11.39 -3.47
N THR A 194 1.45 -10.25 -3.65
CA THR A 194 2.77 -9.93 -3.08
C THR A 194 2.70 -8.93 -1.91
N LEU A 195 1.49 -8.54 -1.49
CA LEU A 195 1.30 -7.48 -0.50
C LEU A 195 1.93 -7.79 0.87
N VAL A 196 2.00 -9.06 1.28
CA VAL A 196 2.56 -9.44 2.58
C VAL A 196 4.07 -9.24 2.57
N GLU A 197 4.76 -9.69 1.52
CA GLU A 197 6.20 -9.54 1.41
C GLU A 197 6.58 -8.07 1.13
N VAL A 198 5.80 -7.35 0.32
CA VAL A 198 6.00 -5.90 0.13
C VAL A 198 5.87 -5.17 1.47
N TYR A 199 4.86 -5.48 2.28
CA TYR A 199 4.71 -4.89 3.61
C TYR A 199 5.92 -5.20 4.51
N ALA A 200 6.38 -6.45 4.52
CA ALA A 200 7.54 -6.86 5.32
C ALA A 200 8.84 -6.16 4.89
N ARG A 201 9.07 -5.99 3.59
CA ARG A 201 10.22 -5.23 3.08
C ARG A 201 10.18 -3.77 3.52
N LEU A 202 9.01 -3.15 3.47
CA LEU A 202 8.82 -1.75 3.88
C LEU A 202 8.98 -1.51 5.39
N LEU A 203 9.14 -2.56 6.20
CA LEU A 203 9.57 -2.42 7.60
C LEU A 203 10.96 -1.75 7.69
N ASP A 204 11.84 -2.00 6.72
CA ASP A 204 12.99 -1.14 6.47
C ASP A 204 12.60 -0.06 5.46
N VAL A 205 12.56 1.18 5.94
CA VAL A 205 12.11 2.32 5.15
C VAL A 205 13.07 2.67 4.02
N ASN A 206 14.34 2.24 4.11
CA ASN A 206 15.30 2.40 3.02
C ASN A 206 15.03 1.42 1.88
N SER A 207 14.25 0.35 2.14
CA SER A 207 13.88 -0.62 1.13
C SER A 207 12.98 -0.04 0.04
N TRP A 208 12.31 1.10 0.28
CA TRP A 208 11.49 1.79 -0.73
C TRP A 208 12.24 2.05 -2.04
N TYR A 209 13.50 2.47 -1.96
CA TYR A 209 14.34 2.82 -3.11
C TYR A 209 15.03 1.62 -3.77
N ILE A 210 14.87 0.42 -3.21
CA ILE A 210 15.47 -0.81 -3.72
C ILE A 210 14.43 -1.92 -3.95
N LEU A 211 13.14 -1.60 -3.87
CA LEU A 211 12.10 -2.50 -4.37
C LEU A 211 12.36 -2.68 -5.88
N PRO A 212 12.60 -3.91 -6.38
CA PRO A 212 12.84 -4.13 -7.81
C PRO A 212 11.64 -3.61 -8.60
N VAL A 213 11.86 -2.98 -9.75
CA VAL A 213 10.79 -2.52 -10.64
C VAL A 213 11.22 -2.87 -12.08
N GLU A 214 10.79 -4.02 -12.62
CA GLU A 214 11.19 -4.40 -13.99
C GLU A 214 10.23 -3.85 -15.06
N ASP A 215 8.97 -3.55 -14.71
CA ASP A 215 7.94 -3.00 -15.64
C ASP A 215 6.93 -2.07 -14.93
N GLY A 216 7.42 -1.19 -14.05
CA GLY A 216 6.57 -0.49 -13.09
C GLY A 216 5.99 -1.41 -11.99
N VAL A 217 6.20 -2.73 -12.08
CA VAL A 217 5.75 -3.74 -11.11
C VAL A 217 6.88 -4.17 -10.20
N VAL A 218 6.61 -4.24 -8.90
CA VAL A 218 7.55 -4.83 -7.94
C VAL A 218 7.57 -6.34 -8.05
N ASP A 219 8.70 -6.88 -8.51
CA ASP A 219 9.00 -8.30 -8.41
C ASP A 219 9.61 -8.62 -7.03
N ILE A 220 9.03 -9.61 -6.37
CA ILE A 220 9.42 -10.03 -5.03
C ILE A 220 9.93 -11.46 -5.00
#